data_AF-A0AAJ2U586-F1
#
_entry.id   AF-A0AAJ2U586-F1
#
_cell.length_a   1.000
_cell.length_b   1.000
_cell.length_c   1.000
_cell.angle_alpha   90.00
_cell.angle_beta   90.00
_cell.angle_gamma   90.00
#
_symmetry.space_group_name_H-M   'P 1'
#
loop_
_entity.id
_entity.type
_entity.pdbx_description
1 polymer ?
#
loop_
_entity_poly.entity_id
_entity_poly.type
_entity_poly.pdbx_seq_one_letter_code
_entity_poly.pdbx_strand_id
1 'polypeptide(L)'
;FTIYTFAITSVALFILSITNTDSHFIILTAFIIFTFVMAAAGNLTMVYPAELFPTEIRASGVGLVSAISRIGSAIGAFLLPITLDSYGLSTSMLGMTAVLLLGTVIS
;
A
#
# COMPACT_ATOMS: atom_id res chain seq x y z
N PHE A 1 0.43 10.55 -11.21
CA PHE A 1 1.33 9.40 -10.96
C PHE A 1 0.80 8.53 -9.83
N THR A 2 0.55 9.10 -8.65
CA THR A 2 0.00 8.42 -7.46
C THR A 2 -1.29 7.65 -7.73
N ILE A 3 -2.27 8.26 -8.42
CA ILE A 3 -3.57 7.61 -8.77
C ILE A 3 -3.36 6.29 -9.52
N TYR A 4 -2.54 6.30 -10.57
CA TYR A 4 -2.28 5.10 -11.39
C TYR A 4 -1.59 4.01 -10.59
N THR A 5 -0.61 4.36 -9.74
CA THR A 5 0.04 3.39 -8.86
C THR A 5 -0.95 2.78 -7.88
N PHE A 6 -1.74 3.61 -7.18
CA PHE A 6 -2.74 3.12 -6.23
C PHE A 6 -3.79 2.25 -6.92
N ALA A 7 -4.20 2.59 -8.15
CA ALA A 7 -5.18 1.81 -8.89
C ALA A 7 -4.63 0.42 -9.22
N ILE A 8 -3.38 0.34 -9.71
CA ILE A 8 -2.74 -0.93 -10.06
C ILE A 8 -2.54 -1.81 -8.81
N THR A 9 -2.05 -1.24 -7.70
CA THR A 9 -1.86 -2.01 -6.47
C THR A 9 -3.18 -2.46 -5.85
N SER A 10 -4.21 -1.61 -5.90
CA SER A 10 -5.55 -1.96 -5.43
C SER A 10 -6.16 -3.10 -6.25
N VAL A 11 -6.05 -3.07 -7.58
CA VAL A 11 -6.56 -4.14 -8.46
C VAL A 11 -5.78 -5.43 -8.23
N ALA A 12 -4.46 -5.37 -8.10
CA ALA A 12 -3.64 -6.54 -7.84
C ALA A 12 -3.98 -7.21 -6.50
N LEU A 13 -4.18 -6.42 -5.43
CA LEU A 13 -4.53 -6.93 -4.11
C LEU A 13 -5.98 -7.43 -4.06
N PHE A 14 -6.90 -6.76 -4.76
CA PHE A 14 -8.29 -7.22 -4.91
C PHE A 14 -8.36 -8.59 -5.58
N ILE A 15 -7.65 -8.77 -6.70
CA ILE A 15 -7.58 -10.06 -7.41
C ILE A 15 -7.10 -11.13 -6.44
N LEU A 16 -5.97 -10.90 -5.77
CA LEU A 16 -5.38 -11.83 -4.79
C LEU A 16 -6.37 -12.16 -3.66
N SER A 17 -7.15 -11.18 -3.22
CA SER A 17 -8.10 -11.31 -2.11
C SER A 17 -9.33 -12.17 -2.44
N ILE A 18 -9.82 -12.13 -3.69
CA ILE A 18 -11.03 -12.86 -4.12
C ILE A 18 -10.67 -14.23 -4.66
N THR A 19 -9.50 -14.39 -5.29
CA THR A 19 -9.04 -15.70 -5.74
C THR A 19 -8.66 -16.57 -4.53
N ASN A 20 -9.63 -17.30 -3.99
CA ASN A 20 -9.41 -18.53 -3.21
C ASN A 20 -8.96 -19.65 -4.17
N THR A 21 -7.86 -19.44 -4.90
CA THR A 21 -7.43 -20.33 -5.98
C THR A 21 -6.12 -21.01 -5.57
N ASP A 22 -6.09 -22.34 -5.56
CA ASP A 22 -4.89 -23.17 -5.30
C ASP A 22 -3.75 -23.00 -6.33
N SER A 23 -3.99 -22.19 -7.37
CA SER A 23 -3.02 -21.87 -8.42
C SER A 23 -1.99 -20.87 -7.91
N HIS A 24 -0.87 -21.42 -7.45
CA HIS A 24 0.30 -20.67 -6.98
C HIS A 24 0.81 -19.64 -8.00
N PHE A 25 0.65 -19.90 -9.30
CA PHE A 25 1.07 -18.98 -10.35
C PHE A 25 0.33 -17.63 -10.30
N ILE A 26 -0.99 -17.63 -10.07
CA ILE A 26 -1.78 -16.39 -10.04
C ILE A 26 -1.40 -15.53 -8.84
N ILE A 27 -1.25 -16.18 -7.68
CA ILE A 27 -0.85 -15.52 -6.43
C ILE A 27 0.54 -14.88 -6.60
N LEU A 28 1.51 -15.62 -7.13
CA LEU A 28 2.87 -15.11 -7.32
C LEU A 28 2.90 -13.94 -8.32
N THR A 29 2.23 -14.05 -9.46
CA THR A 29 2.21 -12.96 -10.44
C THR A 29 1.56 -11.70 -9.88
N ALA A 30 0.40 -11.81 -9.21
CA ALA A 30 -0.27 -10.68 -8.59
C ALA A 30 0.59 -10.04 -7.48
N PHE A 31 1.24 -10.87 -6.65
CA PHE A 31 2.11 -10.41 -5.59
C PHE A 31 3.37 -9.71 -6.11
N ILE A 32 3.97 -10.20 -7.19
CA ILE A 32 5.12 -9.57 -7.86
C ILE A 32 4.71 -8.20 -8.41
N ILE A 33 3.57 -8.11 -9.11
CA ILE A 33 3.07 -6.83 -9.64
C ILE A 33 2.82 -5.84 -8.51
N PHE A 34 2.12 -6.28 -7.46
CA PHE A 34 1.85 -5.46 -6.29
C PHE A 34 3.15 -4.92 -5.65
N THR A 35 4.09 -5.82 -5.35
CA THR A 35 5.34 -5.46 -4.68
C THR A 35 6.21 -4.55 -5.53
N PHE A 36 6.33 -4.84 -6.83
CA PHE A 36 7.13 -4.05 -7.77
C PHE A 36 6.59 -2.62 -7.91
N VAL A 37 5.28 -2.47 -8.13
CA VAL A 37 4.63 -1.18 -8.32
C VAL A 37 4.69 -0.35 -7.03
N MET A 38 4.46 -0.99 -5.87
CA MET A 38 4.56 -0.34 -4.57
C MET A 38 5.98 0.14 -4.28
N ALA A 39 7.00 -0.67 -4.59
CA ALA A 39 8.40 -0.29 -4.42
C ALA A 39 8.82 0.87 -5.35
N ALA A 40 8.40 0.84 -6.61
CA ALA A 40 8.68 1.90 -7.57
C ALA A 40 8.06 3.24 -7.12
N ALA A 41 6.79 3.22 -6.71
CA ALA A 41 6.13 4.43 -6.21
C ALA A 41 6.72 4.95 -4.91
N GLY A 42 7.08 4.07 -3.96
CA GLY A 42 7.73 4.47 -2.72
C GLY A 42 8.99 5.30 -2.97
N ASN A 43 9.83 4.87 -3.90
CA ASN A 43 11.05 5.61 -4.29
C ASN A 43 10.71 6.96 -4.94
N LEU A 44 9.77 7.00 -5.89
CA LEU A 44 9.35 8.24 -6.55
C LEU A 44 8.75 9.26 -5.57
N THR A 45 7.97 8.81 -4.60
CA THR A 45 7.35 9.69 -3.58
C THR A 45 8.34 10.29 -2.59
N MET A 46 9.54 9.70 -2.41
CA MET A 46 10.58 10.31 -1.58
C MET A 46 11.41 11.36 -2.33
N VAL A 47 11.66 11.16 -3.63
CA VAL A 47 12.51 12.05 -4.43
C VAL A 47 11.75 13.31 -4.85
N TYR A 48 10.49 13.16 -5.27
CA TYR A 48 9.69 14.25 -5.84
C TYR A 48 9.50 15.45 -4.91
N PRO A 49 9.18 15.28 -3.61
CA PRO A 49 9.09 16.40 -2.66
C PRO A 49 10.44 17.08 -2.41
N ALA A 50 11.55 16.32 -2.48
CA ALA A 50 12.87 16.87 -2.22
C ALA A 50 13.32 17.86 -3.31
N GLU A 51 12.80 17.71 -4.53
CA GLU A 51 13.02 18.59 -5.69
C GLU A 51 12.05 19.78 -5.72
N LEU A 52 10.79 19.59 -5.29
CA LEU A 52 9.74 20.61 -5.38
C LEU A 52 9.70 21.59 -4.22
N PHE A 53 10.08 21.17 -3.00
CA PHE A 53 9.93 22.01 -1.82
C PHE A 53 11.21 22.79 -1.47
N PRO A 54 11.09 24.08 -1.13
CA PRO A 54 12.19 24.87 -0.58
C PRO A 54 12.78 24.21 0.69
N THR A 55 14.08 24.39 0.91
CA THR A 55 14.85 23.77 1.99
C THR A 55 14.23 23.96 3.39
N GLU A 56 13.57 25.10 3.61
CA GLU A 56 12.95 25.51 4.88
C GLU A 56 11.74 24.65 5.27
N ILE A 57 10.96 24.20 4.27
CA ILE A 57 9.70 23.47 4.48
C ILE A 57 9.89 21.96 4.28
N ARG A 58 10.96 21.58 3.60
CA ARG A 58 11.29 20.18 3.30
C ARG A 58 11.52 19.34 4.55
N ALA A 59 12.23 19.87 5.55
CA ALA A 59 12.54 19.11 6.76
C ALA A 59 11.29 18.82 7.62
N SER A 60 10.41 19.82 7.80
CA SER A 60 9.18 19.67 8.57
C SER A 60 8.14 18.82 7.84
N GLY A 61 7.97 19.02 6.52
CA GLY A 61 7.06 18.24 5.70
C GLY A 61 7.43 16.74 5.64
N VAL A 62 8.70 16.43 5.38
CA VAL A 62 9.18 15.03 5.35
C VAL A 62 9.09 14.39 6.73
N GLY A 63 9.40 15.13 7.80
CA GLY A 63 9.27 14.64 9.18
C GLY A 63 7.83 14.25 9.54
N LEU A 64 6.86 15.09 9.18
CA LEU A 64 5.44 14.82 9.41
C LEU A 64 4.94 13.62 8.59
N VAL A 65 5.29 13.55 7.30
CA VAL A 65 4.94 12.41 6.45
C VAL A 65 5.52 11.11 7.01
N SER A 66 6.79 11.12 7.43
CA SER A 66 7.45 9.95 8.02
C SER A 66 6.79 9.50 9.33
N ALA A 67 6.38 10.45 10.19
CA ALA A 67 5.65 10.14 11.42
C ALA A 67 4.30 9.46 11.12
N ILE A 68 3.54 9.97 10.15
CA ILE A 68 2.26 9.38 9.72
C ILE A 68 2.49 7.97 9.16
N SER A 69 3.51 7.77 8.33
CA SER A 69 3.86 6.44 7.79
C SER A 69 4.18 5.44 8.90
N ARG A 70 4.88 5.87 9.96
CA ARG A 70 5.20 5.01 11.12
C ARG A 70 3.97 4.64 11.93
N ILE A 71 3.05 5.58 12.15
CA ILE A 71 1.78 5.31 12.84
C ILE A 71 0.97 4.29 12.03
N GLY A 72 0.83 4.50 10.72
CA GLY A 72 0.14 3.56 9.83
C GLY A 72 0.78 2.16 9.83
N SER A 73 2.11 2.09 9.81
CA SER A 73 2.86 0.83 9.88
C SER A 73 2.66 0.09 11.21
N ALA A 74 2.68 0.82 12.33
CA ALA A 74 2.41 0.24 13.65
C ALA A 74 0.98 -0.32 13.72
N ILE A 75 -0.02 0.45 13.28
CA ILE A 75 -1.41 0.00 13.22
C ILE A 75 -1.52 -1.25 12.34
N GLY A 76 -0.95 -1.22 11.13
CA GLY A 76 -0.98 -2.35 10.20
C GLY A 76 -0.33 -3.62 10.75
N ALA A 77 0.81 -3.49 11.45
CA ALA A 77 1.53 -4.62 12.04
C ALA A 77 0.73 -5.32 13.16
N PHE A 78 -0.09 -4.59 13.91
CA PHE A 78 -0.97 -5.19 14.93
C PHE A 78 -2.31 -5.66 14.36
N LEU A 79 -2.88 -4.95 13.38
CA LEU A 79 -4.18 -5.31 12.79
C LEU A 79 -4.11 -6.57 11.93
N LEU A 80 -3.03 -6.77 11.19
CA LEU A 80 -2.84 -7.95 10.33
C LEU A 80 -3.00 -9.28 11.10
N PRO A 81 -2.22 -9.56 12.16
CA PRO A 81 -2.32 -10.84 12.87
C PRO A 81 -3.68 -11.02 13.54
N ILE A 82 -4.28 -9.95 14.11
CA ILE A 82 -5.60 -10.01 14.74
C ILE A 82 -6.68 -10.38 13.73
N THR A 83 -6.65 -9.73 12.55
CA THR A 83 -7.64 -10.01 11.50
C THR A 83 -7.45 -11.38 10.87
N LEU A 84 -6.21 -11.85 10.73
CA LEU A 84 -5.90 -13.18 10.23
C LEU A 84 -6.41 -14.27 11.17
N ASP A 85 -6.21 -14.12 12.48
CA ASP A 85 -6.65 -15.07 13.50
C ASP A 85 -8.18 -15.11 13.64
N SER A 86 -8.83 -13.94 13.53
CA SER A 86 -10.29 -13.81 13.74
C SER A 86 -11.13 -14.10 12.48
N TYR A 87 -10.65 -13.69 11.30
CA TYR A 87 -11.44 -13.63 10.06
C TYR A 87 -10.79 -14.31 8.85
N GLY A 88 -9.58 -14.86 9.00
CA GLY A 88 -8.85 -15.56 7.94
C GLY A 88 -8.21 -14.65 6.87
N LEU A 89 -7.41 -15.27 6.00
CA LEU A 89 -6.54 -14.59 5.04
C LEU A 89 -7.30 -13.74 4.01
N SER A 90 -8.38 -14.28 3.43
CA SER A 90 -9.14 -13.56 2.39
C SER A 90 -9.78 -12.27 2.93
N THR A 91 -10.33 -12.28 4.15
CA THR A 91 -10.96 -11.10 4.76
C THR A 91 -9.93 -10.02 5.12
N SER A 92 -8.76 -10.41 5.63
CA SER A 92 -7.67 -9.47 5.92
C SER A 92 -7.19 -8.76 4.64
N MET A 93 -7.05 -9.50 3.54
CA MET A 93 -6.63 -8.94 2.25
C MET A 93 -7.72 -8.06 1.62
N LEU A 94 -9.00 -8.34 1.86
CA LEU A 94 -10.11 -7.46 1.45
C LEU A 94 -10.03 -6.13 2.20
N GLY A 95 -9.75 -6.17 3.51
CA GLY A 95 -9.55 -4.97 4.32
C GLY A 95 -8.40 -4.10 3.79
N MET A 96 -7.27 -4.70 3.44
CA MET A 96 -6.13 -3.99 2.83
C MET A 96 -6.49 -3.41 1.46
N THR A 97 -7.24 -4.15 0.65
CA THR A 97 -7.75 -3.68 -0.64
C THR A 97 -8.65 -2.45 -0.47
N ALA A 98 -9.55 -2.46 0.52
CA ALA A 98 -10.43 -1.33 0.80
C ALA A 98 -9.63 -0.07 1.17
N VAL A 99 -8.56 -0.21 1.95
CA VAL A 99 -7.65 0.91 2.28
C VAL A 99 -6.96 1.45 1.02
N LEU A 100 -6.50 0.58 0.11
CA LEU A 100 -5.92 1.00 -1.17
C LEU A 100 -6.95 1.68 -2.06
N LEU A 101 -8.19 1.19 -2.12
CA LEU A 101 -9.28 1.83 -2.84
C LEU A 101 -9.57 3.24 -2.31
N LEU A 102 -9.63 3.43 -0.99
CA LEU A 102 -9.76 4.77 -0.42
C LEU A 102 -8.58 5.66 -0.84
N GLY A 103 -7.36 5.10 -0.84
CA GLY A 103 -6.18 5.78 -1.37
C GLY A 103 -6.30 6.19 -2.84
N THR A 104 -6.93 5.37 -3.70
CA THR A 104 -7.18 5.70 -5.11
C THR A 104 -8.18 6.83 -5.29
N VAL A 105 -9.22 6.89 -4.44
CA VAL A 105 -10.28 7.91 -4.53
C VAL A 105 -9.80 9.27 -4.04
N ILE A 106 -8.90 9.27 -3.05
CA ILE A 106 -8.38 10.50 -2.43
C ILE A 106 -7.16 11.07 -3.17
N SER A 107 -6.35 10.22 -3.84
CA SER A 107 -5.14 10.63 -4.59
C SER A 107 -5.44 11.38 -5.88
#